data_AF-A0A9X8WQ84-F1
#
_entry.id   AF-A0A9X8WQ84-F1
#
_cell.length_a   1.000
_cell.length_b   1.000
_cell.length_c   1.000
_cell.angle_alpha   90.00
_cell.angle_beta   90.00
_cell.angle_gamma   90.00
#
_symmetry.space_group_name_H-M   'P 1'
#
loop_
_entity.id
_entity.type
_entity.pdbx_description
1 polymer ?
#
loop_
_entity_poly.entity_id
_entity_poly.type
_entity_poly.pdbx_seq_one_letter_code
_entity_poly.pdbx_strand_id
1 'polypeptide(L)' 'MSNNLQVIERNNKRVLTTQQLADVYETDSKNISNNFNNNKDRFIEGKHYFLLQGDDLKNFKGIHTEYQVI' A
#
# COMPACT_ATOMS: atom_id res chain seq x y z
N MET A 1 -15.30 12.98 8.74
CA MET A 1 -13.98 13.40 8.23
C MET A 1 -14.00 13.18 6.73
N SER A 2 -13.72 14.19 5.92
CA SER A 2 -13.66 14.04 4.46
C SER A 2 -12.50 13.11 4.11
N ASN A 3 -12.80 11.86 3.72
CA ASN A 3 -11.80 10.90 3.22
C ASN A 3 -11.34 11.34 1.83
N ASN A 4 -10.51 12.37 1.78
CA ASN A 4 -9.78 12.73 0.58
C ASN A 4 -8.74 11.64 0.33
N LEU A 5 -9.08 10.70 -0.56
CA LEU A 5 -8.16 9.69 -1.06
C LEU A 5 -6.92 10.39 -1.64
N GLN A 6 -5.83 10.39 -0.87
CA GLN A 6 -4.56 10.89 -1.38
C GLN A 6 -4.06 9.97 -2.49
N VAL A 7 -3.81 10.55 -3.66
CA VAL A 7 -3.24 9.81 -4.78
C VAL A 7 -1.78 9.51 -4.44
N ILE A 8 -1.46 8.22 -4.32
CA ILE A 8 -0.10 7.73 -4.12
C ILE A 8 0.37 7.12 -5.44
N GLU A 9 1.58 7.48 -5.86
CA GLU A 9 2.16 7.02 -7.11
C GLU A 9 3.47 6.27 -6.83
N ARG A 10 3.63 5.10 -7.44
CA ARG A 10 4.87 4.32 -7.41
C ARG A 10 5.19 3.84 -8.82
N ASN A 11 6.40 4.10 -9.31
CA ASN A 11 6.83 3.74 -10.67
C ASN A 11 5.82 4.19 -11.75
N ASN A 12 5.34 5.43 -11.64
CA ASN A 12 4.34 6.03 -12.54
C ASN A 12 2.99 5.29 -12.57
N LYS A 13 2.68 4.51 -11.52
CA LYS A 13 1.40 3.82 -11.35
C LYS A 13 0.74 4.32 -10.07
N ARG A 14 -0.54 4.66 -10.18
CA ARG A 14 -1.36 4.97 -9.00
C ARG A 14 -1.58 3.70 -8.19
N VAL A 15 -1.34 3.79 -6.90
CA VAL A 15 -1.50 2.69 -5.94
C VAL A 15 -2.36 3.13 -4.78
N LEU A 16 -3.04 2.16 -4.16
CA LEU A 16 -3.76 2.35 -2.90
C LEU A 16 -2.99 1.64 -1.79
N THR A 17 -2.92 2.26 -0.62
CA THR A 17 -2.41 1.60 0.58
C THR A 17 -3.48 0.68 1.17
N THR A 18 -3.02 -0.30 1.95
CA THR A 18 -3.92 -1.17 2.74
C THR A 18 -4.85 -0.36 3.64
N GLN A 19 -4.41 0.78 4.17
CA GLN A 19 -5.24 1.66 5.00
C GLN A 19 -6.36 2.31 4.19
N GLN A 20 -6.05 2.84 3.00
CA GLN A 20 -7.07 3.43 2.12
C GLN A 20 -8.12 2.41 1.68
N LEU A 21 -7.71 1.16 1.43
CA LEU A 21 -8.65 0.07 1.15
C LEU A 21 -9.54 -0.22 2.36
N ALA A 22 -8.96 -0.28 3.56
CA ALA A 22 -9.70 -0.46 4.80
C ALA A 22 -10.76 0.62 5.03
N ASP A 23 -10.41 1.89 4.81
CA ASP A 23 -11.32 3.01 4.97
C ASP A 23 -12.49 2.94 3.97
N VAL A 24 -12.24 2.52 2.72
CA VAL A 24 -13.28 2.37 1.68
C VAL A 24 -14.17 1.17 1.94
N TYR A 25 -13.62 0.07 2.45
CA TYR A 25 -14.36 -1.14 2.77
C TYR A 25 -14.93 -1.14 4.21
N GLU A 26 -14.82 -0.01 4.92
CA GLU A 26 -15.30 0.16 6.30
C GLU A 26 -14.85 -0.98 7.23
N THR A 27 -13.60 -1.38 7.10
CA THR A 27 -13.00 -2.50 7.84
C THR A 27 -11.61 -2.15 8.34
N ASP A 28 -11.08 -2.94 9.27
CA ASP A 28 -9.69 -2.80 9.70
C ASP A 28 -8.69 -3.19 8.62
N SER A 29 -7.56 -2.48 8.58
CA SER A 29 -6.42 -2.80 7.70
C SER A 29 -5.87 -4.21 7.93
N LYS A 30 -6.05 -4.76 9.14
CA LYS A 30 -5.75 -6.15 9.46
C LYS A 30 -6.61 -7.13 8.66
N ASN A 31 -7.89 -6.82 8.45
CA ASN A 31 -8.79 -7.67 7.66
C ASN A 31 -8.41 -7.66 6.18
N ILE A 32 -8.01 -6.50 5.65
CA ILE A 32 -7.47 -6.41 4.27
C ILE A 32 -6.21 -7.26 4.14
N SER A 33 -5.28 -7.16 5.10
CA SER A 33 -4.03 -7.94 5.11
C SER A 33 -4.31 -9.45 5.19
N ASN A 34 -5.22 -9.86 6.07
CA ASN A 34 -5.63 -11.25 6.20
C ASN A 34 -6.29 -11.77 4.92
N ASN A 35 -7.18 -10.98 4.31
CA ASN A 35 -7.84 -11.35 3.06
C ASN A 35 -6.83 -11.57 1.94
N PHE A 36 -5.88 -10.64 1.78
CA PHE A 36 -4.78 -10.75 0.82
C PHE A 36 -3.95 -12.01 1.07
N ASN A 37 -3.53 -12.28 2.31
CA ASN A 37 -2.72 -13.46 2.64
C ASN A 37 -3.47 -14.77 2.38
N ASN A 38 -4.75 -14.84 2.72
CA ASN A 38 -5.59 -16.04 2.51
C ASN A 38 -5.90 -16.31 1.04
N ASN A 39 -5.80 -15.29 0.18
CA ASN A 39 -6.10 -15.36 -1.24
C ASN A 39 -4.86 -15.04 -2.09
N LYS A 40 -3.66 -15.20 -1.54
CA LYS A 40 -2.42 -14.70 -2.14
C LYS A 40 -2.18 -15.29 -3.53
N ASP A 41 -2.61 -16.53 -3.75
CA ASP A 41 -2.60 -17.25 -5.02
C ASP A 41 -3.38 -16.53 -6.15
N ARG A 42 -4.36 -15.69 -5.78
CA ARG A 42 -5.16 -14.90 -6.73
C ARG A 42 -4.47 -13.59 -7.15
N PHE A 43 -3.32 -13.27 -6.55
CA PHE A 43 -2.61 -12.02 -6.78
C PHE A 43 -1.26 -12.24 -7.46
N ILE A 44 -0.93 -11.37 -8.42
CA ILE A 44 0.34 -11.42 -9.17
C ILE A 44 1.16 -10.18 -8.78
N GLU A 45 2.38 -10.41 -8.31
CA GLU A 45 3.33 -9.34 -7.96
C GLU A 45 3.64 -8.45 -9.18
N GLY A 46 3.71 -7.14 -8.96
CA GLY A 46 3.93 -6.15 -10.02
C GLY A 46 2.69 -5.81 -10.87
N LYS A 47 1.62 -6.62 -10.77
CA LYS A 47 0.32 -6.36 -11.41
C LYS A 47 -0.74 -5.93 -10.38
N HIS A 48 -0.94 -6.72 -9.33
CA HIS A 48 -2.00 -6.47 -8.33
C HIS A 48 -1.45 -5.88 -7.03
N TYR A 49 -0.22 -6.21 -6.66
CA TYR A 49 0.44 -5.67 -5.48
C TYR A 49 1.93 -5.48 -5.74
N PHE A 50 2.57 -4.66 -4.91
CA PHE A 50 4.02 -4.54 -4.89
C PHE A 50 4.52 -5.09 -3.56
N LEU A 51 5.40 -6.08 -3.60
CA LEU A 51 6.06 -6.58 -2.40
C LEU A 51 7.16 -5.61 -1.99
N LEU A 52 7.25 -5.29 -0.71
CA LEU A 52 8.39 -4.60 -0.13
C LEU A 52 9.22 -5.63 0.64
N GLN A 53 10.42 -5.91 0.15
CA GLN A 53 11.34 -6.87 0.76
C GLN A 53 12.79 -6.41 0.58
N GLY A 54 13.70 -6.91 1.41
CA GLY A 54 15.12 -6.57 1.34
C GLY A 54 15.37 -5.06 1.36
N ASP A 55 16.16 -4.60 0.39
CA ASP A 55 16.51 -3.19 0.26
C ASP A 55 15.31 -2.29 -0.04
N ASP A 56 14.29 -2.78 -0.75
CA ASP A 56 13.06 -2.01 -1.00
C ASP A 56 12.30 -1.70 0.30
N LEU A 57 12.24 -2.68 1.21
CA LEU A 57 11.63 -2.49 2.52
C LEU A 57 12.46 -1.53 3.38
N LYS A 58 13.79 -1.66 3.32
CA LYS A 58 14.72 -0.80 4.05
C LYS A 58 14.62 0.65 3.57
N ASN A 59 14.61 0.86 2.27
CA ASN A 59 14.45 2.18 1.65
C ASN A 59 13.08 2.77 2.00
N PHE A 60 12.00 1.99 1.88
CA PHE A 60 10.66 2.44 2.26
C PHE A 60 10.58 2.90 3.72
N LYS A 61 11.21 2.16 4.66
CA LYS A 61 11.30 2.55 6.07
C LYS A 61 12.25 3.74 6.30
N GLY A 62 13.32 3.84 5.52
CA GLY A 62 14.33 4.89 5.59
C GLY A 62 13.89 6.25 5.05
N ILE A 63 12.83 6.29 4.24
CA ILE A 63 12.23 7.54 3.71
C ILE A 63 11.63 8.45 4.81
N HIS A 64 11.66 8.05 6.09
CA HIS A 64 11.31 8.95 7.19
C HIS A 64 12.23 10.19 7.31
N THR A 65 13.34 10.27 6.56
CA THR A 65 14.27 11.41 6.61
C THR A 65 14.13 12.43 5.47
N GLU A 66 13.43 12.12 4.38
CA GLU A 66 13.29 13.06 3.25
C GLU A 66 11.91 12.96 2.58
N TYR A 67 10.86 13.40 3.28
CA TYR A 67 9.71 13.94 2.55
C TYR A 67 10.11 15.35 2.09
N GLN A 68 10.66 15.43 0.88
CA GLN A 68 10.73 16.71 0.16
C GLN A 68 9.28 17.18 -0.05
N VAL A 69 8.93 18.21 0.72
CA VAL A 69 7.76 19.04 0.48
C VAL A 69 7.97 19.67 -0.90
N ILE A 70 7.19 19.21 -1.88
CA ILE A 70 6.88 20.01 -3.07
C ILE A 70 5.90 21.12 -2.69
#